data_AF-A0A6G8CJJ7-F1
#
_entry.id   AF-A0A6G8CJJ7-F1
#
_cell.length_a   1.000
_cell.length_b   1.000
_cell.length_c   1.000
_cell.angle_alpha   90.00
_cell.angle_beta   90.00
_cell.angle_gamma   90.00
#
_symmetry.space_group_name_H-M   'P 1'
#
loop_
_entity.id
_entity.type
_entity.pdbx_description
1 polymer ?
#
loop_
_entity_poly.entity_id
_entity_poly.type
_entity_poly.pdbx_seq_one_letter_code
_entity_poly.pdbx_strand_id
1 'polypeptide(L)'
;MSVKALYPYTFKAKDRRENFPAPLLYIGWEDHQMFCSPVCLPLPAETPFGALSQAVLPGVFGAHPDFARIDWSTVEWFKSGEPWQPDPARSLADNGLGHKDVIRFRTPGLTGIAGSFA
;
A
#
# COMPACT_ATOMS: atom_id res chain seq x y z
N MET A 1 0.83 18.79 -20.69
CA MET A 1 1.85 19.35 -21.59
C MET A 1 2.93 18.31 -21.80
N SER A 2 3.31 18.00 -23.04
CA SER A 2 4.40 17.06 -23.35
C SER A 2 5.78 17.74 -23.27
N VAL A 3 6.83 16.94 -23.14
CA VAL A 3 8.22 17.43 -23.10
C VAL A 3 8.62 18.01 -24.46
N LYS A 4 9.25 19.19 -24.46
CA LYS A 4 9.87 19.80 -25.65
C LYS A 4 11.34 19.38 -25.73
N ALA A 5 11.78 18.86 -26.88
CA ALA A 5 13.15 18.43 -27.10
C ALA A 5 13.59 18.69 -28.54
N LEU A 6 14.90 18.76 -28.76
CA LEU A 6 15.51 18.94 -30.09
C LEU A 6 15.52 17.64 -30.94
N TYR A 7 15.05 16.53 -30.37
CA TYR A 7 14.98 15.20 -30.99
C TYR A 7 13.77 14.43 -30.41
N PRO A 8 13.36 13.29 -31.01
CA PRO A 8 12.29 12.46 -30.47
C PRO A 8 12.57 12.01 -29.03
N TYR A 9 11.83 12.56 -28.07
CA TYR A 9 12.03 12.32 -26.64
C TYR A 9 11.15 11.17 -26.15
N THR A 10 11.51 9.94 -26.52
CA THR A 10 10.74 8.74 -26.17
C THR A 10 11.65 7.68 -25.59
N PHE A 11 11.28 7.16 -24.41
CA PHE A 11 12.05 6.17 -23.68
C PHE A 11 11.10 5.20 -22.96
N LYS A 12 11.59 3.99 -22.68
CA LYS A 12 10.88 3.02 -21.83
C LYS A 12 10.94 3.49 -20.37
N ALA A 13 9.84 3.35 -19.64
CA ALA A 13 9.83 3.58 -18.19
C ALA A 13 10.87 2.69 -17.51
N LYS A 14 11.69 3.27 -16.64
CA LYS A 14 12.75 2.54 -15.91
C LYS A 14 12.18 1.58 -14.88
N ASP A 15 11.01 1.89 -14.35
CA ASP A 15 10.29 1.18 -13.30
C ASP A 15 9.05 0.48 -13.86
N ARG A 16 9.23 -0.19 -15.01
CA ARG A 16 8.22 -1.07 -15.60
C ARG A 16 8.19 -2.42 -14.86
N ARG A 17 7.03 -3.08 -14.83
CA ARG A 17 6.80 -4.33 -14.08
C ARG A 17 7.85 -5.38 -14.37
N GLU A 18 8.27 -5.53 -15.62
CA GLU A 18 9.16 -6.59 -16.10
C GLU A 18 10.57 -6.49 -15.52
N ASN A 19 10.95 -5.33 -14.98
CA ASN A 19 12.28 -5.13 -14.38
C ASN A 19 12.36 -5.62 -12.92
N PHE A 20 11.27 -6.10 -12.33
CA PHE A 20 11.22 -6.52 -10.93
C PHE A 20 10.86 -8.00 -10.79
N PRO A 21 11.31 -8.69 -9.72
CA PRO A 21 10.89 -10.07 -9.46
C PRO A 21 9.39 -10.16 -9.11
N ALA A 22 8.84 -9.14 -8.47
CA ALA A 22 7.43 -9.03 -8.10
C ALA A 22 6.89 -7.60 -8.37
N PRO A 23 5.57 -7.42 -8.53
CA PRO A 23 4.96 -6.08 -8.51
C PRO A 23 5.36 -5.31 -7.24
N LEU A 24 5.55 -4.00 -7.38
CA LEU A 24 5.72 -3.12 -6.23
C LEU A 24 4.33 -2.69 -5.77
N LEU A 25 4.07 -2.71 -4.47
CA LEU A 25 2.86 -2.20 -3.86
C LEU A 25 3.24 -1.15 -2.82
N TYR A 26 2.61 0.02 -2.90
CA TYR A 26 2.75 1.06 -1.88
C TYR A 26 1.64 0.92 -0.85
N ILE A 27 2.00 0.88 0.43
CA ILE A 27 1.04 0.70 1.53
C ILE A 27 1.22 1.80 2.56
N GLY A 28 0.18 2.59 2.78
CA GLY A 28 0.12 3.61 3.84
C GLY A 28 -0.85 3.22 4.95
N TRP A 29 -0.52 3.64 6.17
CA TRP A 29 -1.43 3.59 7.32
C TRP A 29 -1.85 5.03 7.65
N GLU A 30 -3.12 5.35 7.48
CA GLU A 30 -3.67 6.68 7.75
C GLU A 30 -3.49 7.05 9.22
N ASP A 31 -3.26 8.34 9.50
CA ASP A 31 -3.09 8.91 10.85
C ASP A 31 -1.81 8.49 11.61
N HIS A 32 -0.93 7.67 11.01
CA HIS A 32 0.22 7.05 11.68
C HIS A 32 1.58 7.58 11.18
N GLN A 33 1.86 8.86 11.44
CA GLN A 33 3.06 9.57 10.94
C GLN A 33 4.40 9.13 11.55
N MET A 34 4.41 8.22 12.53
CA MET A 34 5.66 7.55 12.97
C MET A 34 6.39 6.92 11.78
N PHE A 35 5.63 6.47 10.76
CA PHE A 35 6.14 6.09 9.46
C PHE A 35 6.01 7.29 8.52
N CYS A 36 7.14 7.86 8.13
CA CYS A 36 7.17 9.14 7.41
C CYS A 36 6.55 9.11 5.99
N SER A 37 6.30 7.92 5.44
CA SER A 37 5.69 7.73 4.12
C SER A 37 5.09 6.33 3.98
N PRO A 38 4.20 6.10 2.99
CA PRO A 38 3.83 4.75 2.59
C PRO A 38 5.06 3.91 2.26
N VAL A 39 5.10 2.67 2.75
CA VAL A 39 6.20 1.76 2.42
C VAL A 39 6.01 1.19 1.01
N CYS A 40 7.11 0.83 0.35
CA CYS A 40 7.09 0.16 -0.94
C CYS A 40 7.63 -1.26 -0.79
N LEU A 41 6.79 -2.25 -1.10
CA LEU A 41 7.13 -3.66 -0.93
C LEU A 41 7.03 -4.39 -2.28
N PRO A 42 8.01 -5.23 -2.64
CA PRO A 42 7.85 -6.20 -3.72
C PRO A 42 7.01 -7.38 -3.21
N LEU A 43 5.78 -7.52 -3.71
CA LEU A 43 4.86 -8.57 -3.27
C LEU A 43 4.39 -9.41 -4.46
N PRO A 44 4.49 -10.76 -4.42
CA PRO A 44 3.98 -11.62 -5.48
C PRO A 44 2.50 -11.34 -5.75
N ALA A 45 2.12 -11.28 -7.03
CA ALA A 45 0.74 -11.06 -7.47
C ALA A 45 -0.26 -12.06 -6.85
N GLU A 46 0.20 -13.29 -6.63
CA GLU A 46 -0.59 -14.40 -6.08
C GLU A 46 -0.70 -14.40 -4.54
N THR A 47 -0.06 -13.45 -3.86
CA THR A 47 -0.16 -13.33 -2.40
C THR A 47 -1.64 -13.12 -2.03
N PRO A 48 -2.24 -13.91 -1.14
CA PRO A 48 -3.59 -13.64 -0.65
C PRO A 48 -3.65 -12.29 0.05
N PHE A 49 -4.68 -11.49 -0.19
CA PHE A 49 -4.78 -10.17 0.43
C PHE A 49 -4.81 -10.25 1.96
N GLY A 50 -5.47 -11.27 2.52
CA GLY A 50 -5.48 -11.51 3.97
C GLY A 50 -4.10 -11.79 4.59
N ALA A 51 -3.10 -12.19 3.78
CA ALA A 51 -1.74 -12.37 4.27
C ALA A 51 -1.05 -11.04 4.59
N LEU A 52 -1.54 -9.91 4.06
CA LEU A 52 -0.99 -8.59 4.38
C LEU A 52 -1.06 -8.32 5.88
N SER A 53 -2.25 -8.38 6.47
CA SER A 53 -2.45 -8.11 7.90
C SER A 53 -1.79 -9.15 8.81
N GLN A 54 -1.72 -10.41 8.36
CA GLN A 54 -1.25 -11.53 9.19
C GLN A 54 0.28 -11.71 9.17
N ALA A 55 0.92 -11.50 8.01
CA ALA A 55 2.32 -11.88 7.80
C ALA A 55 3.22 -10.73 7.34
N VAL A 56 2.67 -9.72 6.66
CA VAL A 56 3.48 -8.63 6.07
C VAL A 56 3.51 -7.42 6.99
N LEU A 57 2.34 -6.83 7.27
CA LEU A 57 2.20 -5.58 7.99
C LEU A 57 2.72 -5.60 9.44
N PRO A 58 2.71 -6.73 10.19
CA PRO A 58 3.36 -6.78 11.50
C PRO A 58 4.86 -6.44 11.46
N GLY A 59 5.58 -6.88 10.42
CA GLY A 59 7.00 -6.56 10.25
C GLY A 59 7.26 -5.13 9.75
N VAL A 60 6.22 -4.45 9.25
CA VAL A 60 6.31 -3.10 8.67
C VAL A 60 5.91 -2.04 9.69
N PHE A 61 4.75 -2.23 10.33
CA PHE A 61 4.10 -1.25 11.18
C PHE A 61 4.02 -1.66 12.66
N GLY A 62 4.48 -2.87 13.01
CA GLY A 62 4.36 -3.43 14.37
C GLY A 62 5.14 -2.67 15.45
N ALA A 63 6.05 -1.76 15.09
CA ALA A 63 6.72 -0.89 16.04
C ALA A 63 5.81 0.20 16.63
N HIS A 64 4.68 0.50 15.98
CA HIS A 64 3.73 1.49 16.49
C HIS A 64 2.78 0.87 17.53
N PRO A 65 2.53 1.54 18.67
CA PRO A 65 1.73 0.98 19.77
C PRO A 65 0.30 0.60 19.38
N ASP A 66 -0.33 1.36 18.48
CA ASP A 66 -1.68 1.05 18.01
C ASP A 66 -1.78 -0.20 17.14
N PHE A 67 -0.67 -0.70 16.57
CA PHE A 67 -0.73 -1.79 15.60
C PHE A 67 -1.27 -3.08 16.23
N ALA A 68 -0.85 -3.36 17.47
CA ALA A 68 -1.33 -4.50 18.24
C ALA A 68 -2.82 -4.40 18.64
N ARG A 69 -3.44 -3.22 18.48
CA ARG A 69 -4.83 -2.94 18.86
C ARG A 69 -5.78 -2.94 17.67
N ILE A 70 -5.27 -3.10 16.45
CA ILE A 70 -6.08 -3.04 15.23
C ILE A 70 -7.13 -4.16 15.24
N ASP A 71 -8.40 -3.77 15.11
CA ASP A 71 -9.48 -4.67 14.72
C ASP A 71 -9.60 -4.69 13.19
N TRP A 72 -9.00 -5.71 12.58
CA TRP A 72 -8.97 -5.88 11.12
C TRP A 72 -10.36 -6.01 10.47
N SER A 73 -11.40 -6.34 11.24
CA SER A 73 -12.77 -6.44 10.69
C SER A 73 -13.42 -5.08 10.42
N THR A 74 -12.86 -4.00 11.01
CA THR A 74 -13.37 -2.63 10.88
C THR A 74 -12.46 -1.72 10.05
N VAL A 75 -11.35 -2.27 9.54
CA VAL A 75 -10.38 -1.51 8.76
C VAL A 75 -11.00 -1.03 7.45
N GLU A 76 -10.88 0.27 7.21
CA GLU A 76 -11.29 0.91 5.97
C GLU A 76 -10.12 0.88 4.99
N TRP A 77 -10.36 0.36 3.78
CA TRP A 77 -9.34 0.28 2.75
C TRP A 77 -9.60 1.29 1.64
N PHE A 78 -8.51 1.81 1.08
CA PHE A 78 -8.51 2.75 -0.03
C PHE A 78 -7.54 2.29 -1.09
N LYS A 79 -7.93 2.41 -2.36
CA LYS A 79 -7.05 2.20 -3.51
C LYS A 79 -6.95 3.52 -4.28
N SER A 80 -5.75 4.07 -4.38
CA SER A 80 -5.49 5.35 -5.04
C SER A 80 -6.39 6.50 -4.55
N GLY A 81 -6.74 6.49 -3.26
CA GLY A 81 -7.56 7.52 -2.62
C GLY A 81 -9.07 7.22 -2.60
N GLU A 82 -9.52 6.22 -3.35
CA GLU A 82 -10.94 5.86 -3.41
C GLU A 82 -11.26 4.70 -2.44
N PRO A 83 -12.42 4.72 -1.74
CA PRO A 83 -12.86 3.60 -0.93
C PRO A 83 -12.91 2.31 -1.74
N TRP A 84 -12.39 1.24 -1.15
CA TRP A 84 -12.20 -0.03 -1.84
C TRP A 84 -12.37 -1.19 -0.85
N GLN A 85 -13.03 -2.27 -1.26
CA GLN A 85 -13.29 -3.43 -0.42
C GLN A 85 -12.57 -4.66 -0.98
N PRO A 86 -11.35 -4.96 -0.50
CA PRO A 86 -10.64 -6.17 -0.90
C PRO A 86 -11.28 -7.43 -0.33
N ASP A 87 -11.24 -8.50 -1.11
CA ASP A 87 -11.54 -9.86 -0.67
C ASP A 87 -10.27 -10.51 -0.07
N PRO A 88 -10.24 -10.82 1.24
CA PRO A 88 -9.05 -11.37 1.89
C PRO A 88 -8.65 -12.76 1.39
N ALA A 89 -9.58 -13.52 0.79
CA ALA A 89 -9.32 -14.86 0.28
C ALA A 89 -8.71 -14.84 -1.13
N ARG A 90 -8.85 -13.73 -1.85
CA ARG A 90 -8.33 -13.58 -3.22
C ARG A 90 -6.90 -13.03 -3.22
N SER A 91 -6.19 -13.28 -4.32
CA SER A 91 -4.83 -12.76 -4.49
C SER A 91 -4.81 -11.23 -4.62
N LEU A 92 -3.64 -10.60 -4.46
CA LEU A 92 -3.48 -9.16 -4.70
C LEU A 92 -3.91 -8.80 -6.13
N ALA A 93 -3.52 -9.59 -7.13
CA ALA A 93 -3.90 -9.34 -8.52
C ALA A 93 -5.40 -9.53 -8.77
N ASP A 94 -6.03 -10.54 -8.16
CA ASP A 94 -7.48 -10.77 -8.26
C ASP A 94 -8.32 -9.70 -7.57
N ASN A 95 -7.74 -9.06 -6.57
CA ASN A 95 -8.22 -7.85 -5.93
C ASN A 95 -8.00 -6.59 -6.81
N GLY A 96 -7.41 -6.76 -7.99
CA GLY A 96 -7.16 -5.71 -8.95
C GLY A 96 -5.90 -4.89 -8.66
N LEU A 97 -4.98 -5.35 -7.80
CA LEU A 97 -3.73 -4.65 -7.51
C LEU A 97 -2.64 -4.99 -8.54
N GLY A 98 -2.12 -3.94 -9.18
CA GLY A 98 -1.05 -4.00 -10.17
C GLY A 98 0.28 -3.43 -9.67
N HIS A 99 1.23 -3.32 -10.60
CA HIS A 99 2.55 -2.76 -10.32
C HIS A 99 2.46 -1.25 -10.03
N LYS A 100 2.99 -0.85 -8.87
CA LYS A 100 2.99 0.51 -8.31
C LYS A 100 1.60 1.03 -7.94
N ASP A 101 0.62 0.15 -7.76
CA ASP A 101 -0.61 0.56 -7.11
C ASP A 101 -0.34 1.04 -5.68
N VAL A 102 -1.20 1.93 -5.21
CA VAL A 102 -1.13 2.50 -3.87
C VAL A 102 -2.39 2.10 -3.13
N ILE A 103 -2.21 1.43 -2.00
CA ILE A 103 -3.29 1.18 -1.05
C ILE A 103 -3.01 1.89 0.25
N ARG A 104 -4.09 2.24 0.94
CA ARG A 104 -4.04 2.79 2.27
C ARG A 104 -5.09 2.12 3.13
N PHE A 105 -4.82 2.05 4.43
CA PHE A 105 -5.81 1.59 5.38
C PHE A 105 -5.95 2.57 6.54
N ARG A 106 -7.18 2.74 7.00
CA ARG A 106 -7.51 3.50 8.20
C ARG A 106 -8.07 2.55 9.25
N THR A 107 -7.72 2.83 10.50
CA THR A 107 -8.09 2.05 11.68
C THR A 107 -8.98 2.90 12.58
N PRO A 108 -10.32 2.84 12.43
CA PRO A 108 -11.22 3.71 13.18
C PRO A 108 -10.96 3.66 14.70
N GLY A 109 -10.84 4.84 15.32
CA GLY A 109 -10.55 4.97 16.76
C GLY A 109 -9.08 4.80 17.16
N LEU A 110 -8.19 4.47 16.22
CA LEU A 110 -6.73 4.45 16.40
C LEU A 110 -6.13 5.51 15.48
N THR A 111 -5.77 6.67 16.04
CA THR A 111 -5.33 7.86 15.28
C THR A 111 -3.93 8.30 15.68
N GLY A 112 -3.05 7.35 16.00
CA GLY A 112 -1.65 7.64 16.29
C GLY A 112 -1.39 8.23 17.68
N ILE A 113 -0.22 8.84 17.84
CA ILE A 113 0.34 9.20 19.15
C ILE A 113 0.00 10.65 19.49
N ALA A 114 -0.51 10.88 20.70
CA ALA A 114 -0.70 12.23 21.26
C ALA A 114 -1.54 13.18 20.39
N GLY A 115 -2.45 12.65 19.57
CA GLY A 115 -3.32 13.46 18.71
C GLY A 115 -2.61 14.16 17.56
N SER A 116 -1.44 13.65 17.11
CA SER A 116 -0.65 14.23 16.01
C SER A 116 -1.09 13.78 14.61
N PHE A 117 -2.28 13.21 14.47
CA PHE A 117 -2.85 12.81 13.18
C PHE A 117 -3.17 14.03 12.30
N ALA A 118 -3.27 13.81 10.98
CA ALA A 118 -3.47 14.86 9.98
C ALA A 118 -4.68 14.60 9.08
#